data_AF-A0A932RQK9-F1
#
_entry.id   AF-A0A932RQK9-F1
#
_cell.length_a   1.000
_cell.length_b   1.000
_cell.length_c   1.000
_cell.angle_alpha   90.00
_cell.angle_beta   90.00
_cell.angle_gamma   90.00
#
_symmetry.space_group_name_H-M   'P 1'
#
loop_
_entity.id
_entity.type
_entity.pdbx_description
1 polymer ?
#
loop_
_entity_poly.entity_id
_entity_poly.type
_entity_poly.pdbx_seq_one_letter_code
_entity_poly.pdbx_strand_id
1 'polypeptide(L)'
;MRIAVKKRDGQLSNGTIKIGAVAKHFGVSVDLLRLYEREGLLIPLRSPRGTRYFTQHDFLWIGTILRLVREARLNFAGIRRLLALLPCWEIRQCGFNRRIGCAVIADASKPCWANRAACCLTQATCPEPLRSYVAVAEKPANGQPARRQGMEDCYFCAVYRSAPSCENLKALLAASPEPASPVPQASFE
;
A
#
# COMPACT_ATOMS: atom_id res chain seq x y z
N MET A 1 -8.98 -6.25 -17.48
CA MET A 1 -7.72 -7.02 -17.57
C MET A 1 -7.65 -8.02 -16.40
N ARG A 2 -7.61 -9.34 -16.65
CA ARG A 2 -7.41 -10.36 -15.59
C ARG A 2 -5.92 -10.42 -15.25
N ILE A 3 -5.53 -10.04 -14.03
CA ILE A 3 -4.14 -10.22 -13.55
C ILE A 3 -3.94 -11.70 -13.23
N ALA A 4 -3.55 -12.48 -14.23
CA ALA A 4 -3.12 -13.86 -14.05
C ALA A 4 -1.68 -13.88 -13.52
N VAL A 5 -1.53 -14.03 -12.20
CA VAL A 5 -0.21 -14.21 -11.56
C VAL A 5 0.27 -15.62 -11.87
N LYS A 6 1.19 -15.78 -12.84
CA LYS A 6 1.88 -17.06 -13.08
C LYS A 6 2.72 -17.41 -11.84
N LYS A 7 2.50 -18.58 -11.22
CA LYS A 7 3.36 -19.13 -10.15
C LYS A 7 4.79 -19.30 -10.67
N ARG A 8 5.73 -18.41 -10.29
CA ARG A 8 7.19 -18.61 -10.39
C ARG A 8 7.92 -17.83 -9.29
N ASP A 9 8.96 -18.47 -8.75
CA ASP A 9 10.06 -18.02 -7.90
C ASP A 9 9.80 -16.80 -6.99
N GLY A 10 9.50 -17.07 -5.71
CA GLY A 10 9.37 -16.06 -4.67
C GLY A 10 8.00 -15.95 -4.00
N GLN A 11 7.05 -16.79 -4.40
CA GLN A 11 5.75 -16.93 -3.76
C GLN A 11 5.86 -17.91 -2.58
N LEU A 12 5.61 -17.42 -1.37
CA LEU A 12 5.52 -18.26 -0.17
C LEU A 12 4.19 -19.04 -0.17
N SER A 13 4.12 -20.12 0.60
CA SER A 13 2.93 -21.00 0.73
C SER A 13 1.66 -20.26 1.18
N ASN A 14 1.82 -19.09 1.81
CA ASN A 14 0.74 -18.22 2.28
C ASN A 14 0.22 -17.21 1.22
N GLY A 15 0.70 -17.29 -0.03
CA GLY A 15 0.28 -16.37 -1.11
C GLY A 15 0.93 -14.98 -1.04
N THR A 16 1.96 -14.79 -0.22
CA THR A 16 2.76 -13.55 -0.17
C THR A 16 4.02 -13.63 -1.04
N ILE A 17 4.47 -12.49 -1.55
CA ILE A 17 5.55 -12.36 -2.53
C ILE A 17 6.59 -11.35 -2.01
N LYS A 18 7.88 -11.71 -2.08
CA LYS A 18 9.00 -10.83 -1.67
C LYS A 18 9.10 -9.58 -2.56
N ILE A 19 9.50 -8.45 -1.97
CA ILE A 19 9.67 -7.16 -2.69
C ILE A 19 10.47 -7.26 -4.00
N GLY A 20 11.53 -8.09 -4.06
CA GLY A 20 12.33 -8.27 -5.27
C GLY A 20 11.54 -8.89 -6.43
N ALA A 21 10.71 -9.90 -6.14
CA ALA A 21 9.85 -10.52 -7.14
C ALA A 21 8.73 -9.57 -7.60
N VAL A 22 8.20 -8.74 -6.69
CA VAL A 22 7.24 -7.69 -7.03
C VAL A 22 7.86 -6.64 -7.95
N ALA A 23 9.06 -6.17 -7.62
CA ALA A 23 9.79 -5.18 -8.42
C ALA A 23 10.04 -5.72 -9.84
N LYS A 24 10.47 -6.98 -9.96
CA LYS A 24 10.64 -7.68 -11.23
C LYS A 24 9.33 -7.79 -12.02
N HIS A 25 8.21 -8.09 -11.35
CA HIS A 25 6.90 -8.20 -12.00
C HIS A 25 6.45 -6.89 -12.66
N PHE A 26 6.65 -5.75 -11.98
CA PHE A 26 6.27 -4.43 -12.51
C PHE A 26 7.35 -3.77 -13.38
N GLY A 27 8.51 -4.39 -13.54
CA GLY A 27 9.65 -3.80 -14.26
C GLY A 27 10.16 -2.51 -13.58
N VAL A 28 10.21 -2.49 -12.25
CA VAL A 28 10.67 -1.34 -11.45
C VAL A 28 11.81 -1.73 -10.52
N SER A 29 12.52 -0.75 -9.97
CA SER A 29 13.54 -1.00 -8.95
C SER A 29 12.91 -1.26 -7.58
N VAL A 30 13.61 -2.05 -6.75
CA VAL A 30 13.24 -2.26 -5.34
C VAL A 30 13.21 -0.94 -4.56
N ASP A 31 14.12 -0.02 -4.90
CA ASP A 31 14.21 1.28 -4.24
C ASP A 31 13.03 2.20 -4.56
N LEU A 32 12.40 2.07 -5.74
CA LEU A 32 11.16 2.77 -6.06
C LEU A 32 10.02 2.30 -5.15
N LEU A 33 9.88 0.99 -4.93
CA LEU A 33 8.86 0.46 -4.01
C LEU A 33 9.11 0.91 -2.57
N ARG A 34 10.38 0.96 -2.13
CA ARG A 34 10.75 1.53 -0.82
C ARG A 34 10.49 3.03 -0.74
N LEU A 35 10.63 3.76 -1.84
CA LEU A 35 10.29 5.18 -1.91
C LEU A 35 8.78 5.37 -1.71
N TYR A 36 7.94 4.59 -2.40
CA TYR A 36 6.49 4.65 -2.21
C TYR A 36 6.04 4.30 -0.79
N GLU A 37 6.73 3.36 -0.14
CA GLU A 37 6.54 3.07 1.28
C GLU A 37 6.89 4.28 2.15
N ARG A 38 8.07 4.88 1.97
CA ARG A 38 8.49 6.07 2.74
C ARG A 38 7.54 7.26 2.57
N GLU A 39 6.96 7.40 1.37
CA GLU A 39 5.98 8.44 1.05
C GLU A 39 4.56 8.12 1.59
N GLY A 40 4.37 6.97 2.26
CA GLY A 40 3.10 6.56 2.86
C GLY A 40 2.04 6.12 1.84
N LEU A 41 2.47 5.81 0.61
CA LEU A 41 1.60 5.33 -0.47
C LEU A 41 1.43 3.80 -0.42
N LEU A 42 2.46 3.10 0.06
CA LEU A 42 2.45 1.65 0.24
C LEU A 42 2.65 1.30 1.71
N ILE A 43 1.86 0.34 2.19
CA ILE A 43 2.06 -0.30 3.48
C ILE A 43 2.38 -1.77 3.18
N PRO A 44 3.63 -2.22 3.34
CA PRO A 44 4.01 -3.61 3.09
C PRO A 44 3.80 -4.48 4.34
N LEU A 45 3.73 -5.79 4.12
CA LEU A 45 3.89 -6.76 5.19
C LEU A 45 5.37 -6.92 5.52
N ARG A 46 5.71 -7.06 6.81
CA ARG A 46 7.10 -7.28 7.25
C ARG A 46 7.22 -8.61 7.99
N SER A 47 8.28 -9.38 7.68
CA SER A 47 8.68 -10.52 8.51
C SER A 47 9.33 -10.06 9.81
N PRO A 48 9.53 -10.97 10.79
CA PRO A 48 10.30 -10.66 12.00
C PRO A 48 11.72 -10.14 11.74
N ARG A 49 12.32 -10.52 10.60
CA ARG A 49 13.64 -10.03 10.14
C ARG A 49 13.57 -8.72 9.34
N GLY A 50 12.39 -8.11 9.22
CA GLY A 50 12.19 -6.84 8.49
C GLY A 50 12.12 -6.97 6.97
N THR A 51 12.03 -8.19 6.43
CA THR A 51 11.87 -8.39 4.98
C THR A 51 10.45 -8.04 4.55
N ARG A 52 10.30 -7.32 3.43
CA ARG A 52 9.01 -6.85 2.91
C ARG A 52 8.34 -7.88 2.01
N TYR A 53 7.04 -8.04 2.22
CA TYR A 53 6.17 -8.95 1.49
C TYR A 53 4.91 -8.22 1.04
N PHE A 54 4.36 -8.69 -0.08
CA PHE A 54 3.17 -8.16 -0.70
C PHE A 54 2.22 -9.30 -1.09
N THR A 55 0.94 -9.04 -1.05
CA THR A 55 -0.15 -9.92 -1.48
C THR A 55 -0.57 -9.60 -2.91
N GLN A 56 -1.39 -10.46 -3.51
CA GLN A 56 -1.96 -10.20 -4.84
C GLN A 56 -2.79 -8.91 -4.90
N HIS A 57 -3.45 -8.52 -3.81
CA HIS A 57 -4.17 -7.25 -3.75
C HIS A 57 -3.23 -6.05 -3.78
N ASP A 58 -2.03 -6.18 -3.21
CA ASP A 58 -1.03 -5.11 -3.28
C ASP A 58 -0.52 -4.93 -4.71
N PHE A 59 -0.58 -5.95 -5.57
CA PHE A 59 -0.24 -5.80 -6.98
C PHE A 59 -1.23 -4.89 -7.69
N LEU A 60 -2.53 -5.03 -7.40
CA LEU A 60 -3.54 -4.09 -7.91
C LEU A 60 -3.21 -2.67 -7.47
N TRP A 61 -2.86 -2.49 -6.19
CA TRP A 61 -2.55 -1.18 -5.65
C TRP A 61 -1.27 -0.55 -6.23
N ILE A 62 -0.18 -1.32 -6.31
CA ILE A 62 1.09 -0.89 -6.90
C ILE A 62 0.88 -0.52 -8.37
N GLY A 63 0.12 -1.33 -9.11
CA GLY A 63 -0.28 -1.02 -10.48
C GLY A 63 -1.00 0.33 -10.56
N THR A 64 -2.00 0.56 -9.70
CA THR A 64 -2.72 1.84 -9.62
C THR A 64 -1.79 3.02 -9.34
N ILE A 65 -0.88 2.93 -8.36
CA ILE A 65 0.08 4.00 -8.07
C ILE A 65 0.98 4.28 -9.27
N LEU A 66 1.52 3.24 -9.91
CA LEU A 66 2.36 3.40 -11.09
C LEU A 66 1.62 4.11 -12.22
N ARG A 67 0.34 3.80 -12.44
CA ARG A 67 -0.50 4.49 -13.42
C ARG A 67 -0.77 5.94 -13.01
N LEU A 68 -1.06 6.23 -11.75
CA LEU A 68 -1.24 7.61 -11.27
C LEU A 68 0.01 8.47 -11.50
N VAL A 69 1.20 7.91 -11.30
CA VAL A 69 2.47 8.62 -11.56
C VAL A 69 2.74 8.77 -13.05
N ARG A 70 2.57 7.69 -13.84
CA ARG A 70 2.99 7.65 -15.25
C ARG A 70 1.95 8.23 -16.19
N GLU A 71 0.69 7.82 -16.07
CA GLU A 71 -0.41 8.21 -16.94
C GLU A 71 -1.01 9.55 -16.49
N ALA A 72 -1.39 9.67 -15.22
CA ALA A 72 -1.99 10.90 -14.70
C ALA A 72 -0.98 12.00 -14.31
N ARG A 73 0.33 11.74 -14.46
CA ARG A 73 1.45 12.67 -14.16
C ARG A 73 1.40 13.29 -12.76
N LEU A 74 0.82 12.58 -11.79
CA LEU A 74 0.74 13.06 -10.41
C LEU A 74 2.05 12.80 -9.67
N ASN A 75 2.53 13.82 -8.95
CA ASN A 75 3.60 13.65 -7.96
C ASN A 75 3.05 13.04 -6.65
N PHE A 76 3.94 12.65 -5.73
CA PHE A 76 3.51 11.99 -4.48
C PHE A 76 2.64 12.87 -3.58
N ALA A 77 2.86 14.18 -3.57
CA ALA A 77 2.01 15.11 -2.81
C ALA A 77 0.59 15.13 -3.38
N GLY A 78 0.46 15.18 -4.71
CA GLY A 78 -0.82 15.10 -5.41
C GLY A 78 -1.55 13.78 -5.16
N ILE A 79 -0.83 12.66 -5.23
CA ILE A 79 -1.40 11.33 -4.91
C ILE A 79 -1.86 11.29 -3.45
N ARG A 80 -1.06 11.78 -2.49
CA ARG A 80 -1.47 11.84 -1.08
C ARG A 80 -2.72 12.68 -0.87
N ARG A 81 -2.80 13.86 -1.52
CA ARG A 81 -3.98 14.73 -1.45
C ARG A 81 -5.21 14.01 -2.00
N LEU A 82 -5.07 13.35 -3.15
CA LEU A 82 -6.15 12.56 -3.75
C LEU A 82 -6.62 11.44 -2.81
N LEU A 83 -5.70 10.73 -2.15
CA LEU A 83 -6.03 9.68 -1.19
C LEU A 83 -6.64 10.20 0.11
N ALA A 84 -6.36 11.45 0.48
CA ALA A 84 -7.00 12.11 1.61
C ALA A 84 -8.48 12.43 1.36
N LEU A 85 -8.90 12.47 0.08
CA LEU A 85 -10.30 12.69 -0.31
C LEU A 85 -11.12 11.39 -0.35
N LEU A 86 -10.53 10.23 -0.04
CA LEU A 86 -11.29 8.99 0.05
C LEU A 86 -12.37 9.11 1.14
N PRO A 87 -13.56 8.52 0.93
CA PRO A 87 -14.69 8.60 1.86
C PRO A 87 -14.46 7.68 3.07
N CYS A 88 -13.44 8.01 3.87
CA CYS A 88 -13.04 7.21 5.02
C CYS A 88 -14.15 7.12 6.08
N TRP A 89 -15.05 8.10 6.15
CA TRP A 89 -16.22 8.11 7.03
C TRP A 89 -17.24 7.04 6.65
N GLU A 90 -17.45 6.78 5.35
CA GLU A 90 -18.34 5.71 4.88
C GLU A 90 -17.70 4.35 5.14
N ILE A 91 -16.42 4.19 4.77
CA ILE A 91 -15.69 2.93 4.92
C ILE A 91 -15.58 2.53 6.40
N ARG A 92 -15.36 3.49 7.30
CA ARG A 92 -15.23 3.25 8.74
C ARG A 92 -16.53 3.40 9.52
N GLN A 93 -17.62 3.75 8.84
CA GLN A 93 -18.92 4.03 9.47
C GLN A 93 -18.82 5.05 10.61
N CYS A 94 -18.10 6.15 10.37
CA CYS A 94 -17.96 7.22 11.35
C CYS A 94 -19.29 7.97 11.51
N GLY A 95 -19.81 8.07 12.74
CA GLY A 95 -20.96 8.91 13.05
C GLY A 95 -20.71 10.41 12.83
N PHE A 96 -21.78 11.20 12.77
CA PHE A 96 -21.77 12.63 12.45
C PHE A 96 -20.76 13.45 13.27
N ASN A 97 -20.78 13.33 14.61
CA ASN A 97 -19.88 14.08 15.49
C ASN A 97 -18.40 13.76 15.24
N ARG A 98 -18.08 12.49 14.96
CA ARG A 98 -16.71 12.07 14.65
C ARG A 98 -16.25 12.61 13.30
N ARG A 99 -17.17 12.74 12.33
CA ARG A 99 -16.88 13.29 11.00
C ARG A 99 -16.54 14.78 11.08
N ILE A 100 -17.35 15.58 11.76
CA ILE A 100 -17.13 17.03 11.88
C ILE A 100 -15.83 17.35 12.64
N GLY A 101 -15.55 16.61 13.71
CA GLY A 101 -14.30 16.78 14.47
C GLY A 101 -13.07 16.12 13.87
N CYS A 102 -13.14 15.57 12.65
CA CYS A 102 -12.05 14.78 12.09
C CYS A 102 -10.92 15.67 11.56
N ALA A 103 -9.75 15.58 12.21
CA ALA A 103 -8.54 16.31 11.79
C ALA A 103 -8.08 15.99 10.35
N VAL A 104 -8.37 14.79 9.81
CA VAL A 104 -8.06 14.45 8.41
C VAL A 104 -8.98 15.17 7.44
N ILE A 105 -10.25 15.35 7.79
CA ILE A 105 -11.19 16.09 6.94
C ILE A 105 -10.84 17.58 6.96
N ALA A 106 -10.44 18.10 8.13
CA ALA A 106 -9.97 19.47 8.27
C ALA A 106 -8.64 19.71 7.51
N ASP A 107 -7.66 18.80 7.65
CA ASP A 107 -6.40 18.82 6.92
C ASP A 107 -6.20 17.57 6.07
N ALA A 108 -6.71 17.63 4.84
CA ALA A 108 -6.60 16.57 3.84
C ALA A 108 -5.20 16.50 3.18
N SER A 109 -4.11 16.88 3.85
CA SER A 109 -2.76 16.83 3.28
C SER A 109 -2.20 15.40 3.13
N LYS A 110 -2.71 14.47 3.95
CA LYS A 110 -2.32 13.05 3.98
C LYS A 110 -3.57 12.17 4.12
N PRO A 111 -3.56 10.95 3.55
CA PRO A 111 -4.65 10.01 3.76
C PRO A 111 -4.75 9.62 5.24
N CYS A 112 -5.93 9.15 5.64
CA CYS A 112 -6.21 8.88 7.04
C CYS A 112 -5.28 7.84 7.68
N TRP A 113 -4.74 6.90 6.91
CA TRP A 113 -3.78 5.91 7.40
C TRP A 113 -2.35 6.46 7.56
N ALA A 114 -2.04 7.58 6.91
CA ALA A 114 -0.76 8.29 7.05
C ALA A 114 -0.87 9.53 7.96
N ASN A 115 -2.04 9.77 8.56
CA ASN A 115 -2.28 10.86 9.50
C ASN A 115 -2.33 10.31 10.93
N ARG A 116 -1.44 10.81 11.79
CA ARG A 116 -1.33 10.42 13.21
C ARG A 116 -2.62 10.67 14.01
N ALA A 117 -3.43 11.64 13.59
CA ALA A 117 -4.69 11.96 14.24
C ALA A 117 -5.85 11.00 13.91
N ALA A 118 -5.69 10.11 12.91
CA ALA A 118 -6.76 9.25 12.42
C ALA A 118 -6.47 7.75 12.45
N CYS A 119 -5.33 7.34 13.02
CA CYS A 119 -5.11 5.93 13.30
C CYS A 119 -6.19 5.42 14.28
N CYS A 120 -6.58 4.16 14.09
CA CYS A 120 -7.72 3.47 14.68
C CYS A 120 -7.67 3.32 16.21
N LEU A 121 -7.76 4.42 16.96
CA LEU A 121 -7.55 4.44 18.42
C LEU A 121 -8.80 4.65 19.27
N THR A 122 -10.01 4.48 18.73
CA THR A 122 -11.21 4.51 19.58
C THR A 122 -11.80 3.14 19.90
N GLN A 123 -11.26 2.03 19.38
CA GLN A 123 -11.50 0.68 19.95
C GLN A 123 -10.56 -0.37 19.33
N ALA A 124 -9.69 -0.88 20.21
CA ALA A 124 -9.03 -2.18 20.30
C ALA A 124 -8.58 -2.93 19.01
N THR A 125 -7.27 -3.12 18.94
CA THR A 125 -6.53 -4.13 18.15
C THR A 125 -6.44 -3.88 16.65
N CYS A 126 -5.51 -3.02 16.25
CA CYS A 126 -4.73 -3.37 15.06
C CYS A 126 -4.04 -4.71 15.41
N PRO A 127 -4.32 -5.82 14.70
CA PRO A 127 -3.63 -7.08 14.97
C PRO A 127 -2.13 -6.82 14.87
N GLU A 128 -1.33 -7.39 15.78
CA GLU A 128 0.13 -7.26 15.77
C GLU A 128 0.65 -7.41 14.33
N PRO A 129 1.66 -6.62 13.91
CA PRO A 129 2.22 -6.72 12.57
C PRO A 129 2.58 -8.17 12.32
N LEU A 130 1.87 -8.81 11.39
CA LEU A 130 1.81 -10.23 10.99
C LEU A 130 3.00 -11.14 11.36
N ARG A 131 3.32 -11.22 12.65
CA ARG A 131 4.29 -12.15 13.22
C ARG A 131 3.78 -13.58 13.05
N SER A 132 2.46 -13.74 12.88
CA SER A 132 1.74 -15.00 12.68
C SER A 132 1.58 -15.46 11.22
N TYR A 133 1.54 -14.59 10.20
CA TYR A 133 1.34 -15.04 8.80
C TYR A 133 2.64 -15.39 8.06
N VAL A 134 3.79 -14.91 8.52
CA VAL A 134 5.12 -15.29 7.99
C VAL A 134 5.74 -16.44 8.80
N ALA A 135 5.03 -16.94 9.81
CA ALA A 135 5.47 -18.02 10.71
C ALA A 135 5.36 -19.42 10.09
N VAL A 136 5.81 -19.60 8.84
CA VAL A 136 6.30 -20.91 8.35
C VAL A 136 7.47 -20.68 7.40
N ALA A 137 8.46 -19.89 7.80
CA ALA A 137 9.80 -19.99 7.23
C ALA A 137 10.79 -19.34 8.21
N GLU A 138 11.60 -20.20 8.82
CA GLU A 138 12.85 -19.89 9.52
C GLU A 138 12.72 -19.58 11.03
N LYS A 139 13.14 -20.57 11.85
CA LYS A 139 13.36 -20.49 13.29
C LYS A 139 14.18 -19.23 13.65
N PRO A 140 13.85 -18.53 14.76
CA PRO A 140 14.71 -17.48 15.29
C PRO A 140 15.92 -18.13 15.96
N ALA A 141 17.13 -17.86 15.45
CA ALA A 141 18.35 -18.00 16.24
C ALA A 141 18.45 -16.74 17.12
N ASN A 142 18.25 -16.94 18.42
CA ASN A 142 18.40 -15.95 19.50
C ASN A 142 17.20 -15.04 19.80
N GLY A 143 16.69 -15.17 21.03
CA GLY A 143 15.44 -14.60 21.53
C GLY A 143 15.53 -13.12 21.91
N GLN A 144 15.67 -12.23 20.92
CA GLN A 144 15.47 -10.80 21.14
C GLN A 144 14.14 -10.34 20.50
N PRO A 145 13.24 -9.68 21.26
CA PRO A 145 12.02 -9.11 20.70
C PRO A 145 12.36 -7.91 19.79
N ALA A 146 11.81 -7.92 18.58
CA ALA A 146 12.00 -6.85 17.60
C ALA A 146 11.54 -5.49 18.15
N ARG A 147 12.41 -4.48 18.03
CA ARG A 147 12.15 -3.07 18.34
C ARG A 147 10.77 -2.64 17.82
N ARG A 148 9.92 -2.10 18.69
CA ARG A 148 8.69 -1.40 18.31
C ARG A 148 9.06 -0.12 17.55
N GLN A 149 9.04 -0.17 16.23
CA GLN A 149 9.12 1.03 15.39
C GLN A 149 7.77 1.29 14.74
N GLY A 150 7.14 2.38 15.20
CA GLY A 150 6.16 3.15 14.45
C GLY A 150 4.74 2.59 14.40
N MET A 151 3.81 3.30 15.03
CA MET A 151 2.35 3.13 14.93
C MET A 151 1.78 3.58 13.56
N GLU A 152 2.60 3.59 12.50
CA GLU A 152 2.33 4.26 11.21
C GLU A 152 2.02 3.31 10.04
N ASP A 153 2.04 1.99 10.26
CA ASP A 153 1.97 0.98 9.18
C ASP A 153 0.82 -0.04 9.37
N CYS A 154 -0.43 0.42 9.54
CA CYS A 154 -1.57 -0.51 9.65
C CYS A 154 -1.95 -1.08 8.27
N TYR A 155 -1.32 -2.19 7.88
CA TYR A 155 -1.61 -2.91 6.63
C TYR A 155 -3.10 -3.26 6.48
N PHE A 156 -3.78 -3.57 7.60
CA PHE A 156 -5.19 -3.96 7.63
C PHE A 156 -6.15 -2.78 7.72
N CYS A 157 -5.68 -1.54 7.54
CA CYS A 157 -6.58 -0.38 7.53
C CYS A 157 -7.61 -0.54 6.40
N ALA A 158 -8.89 -0.61 6.77
CA ALA A 158 -9.99 -0.77 5.81
C ALA A 158 -9.96 0.31 4.71
N VAL A 159 -9.62 1.55 5.06
CA VAL A 159 -9.54 2.65 4.08
C VAL A 159 -8.38 2.44 3.10
N TYR A 160 -7.19 2.04 3.58
CA TYR A 160 -6.06 1.69 2.72
C TYR A 160 -6.40 0.51 1.79
N ARG A 161 -7.03 -0.54 2.33
CA ARG A 161 -7.42 -1.73 1.55
C ARG A 161 -8.48 -1.45 0.51
N SER A 162 -9.37 -0.49 0.77
CA SER A 162 -10.41 -0.06 -0.16
C SER A 162 -9.91 0.95 -1.20
N ALA A 163 -8.76 1.60 -0.99
CA ALA A 163 -8.23 2.64 -1.88
C ALA A 163 -8.17 2.21 -3.37
N PRO A 164 -7.66 1.00 -3.75
CA PRO A 164 -7.62 0.57 -5.15
C PRO A 164 -9.00 0.43 -5.80
N SER A 165 -10.05 0.25 -4.99
CA SER A 165 -11.42 0.01 -5.46
C SER A 165 -12.26 1.27 -5.58
N CYS A 166 -11.80 2.40 -5.04
CA CYS A 166 -12.56 3.65 -5.03
C CYS A 166 -12.73 4.24 -6.44
N GLU A 167 -13.98 4.63 -6.74
CA GLU A 167 -14.38 5.13 -8.06
C GLU A 167 -13.64 6.41 -8.47
N ASN A 168 -13.33 7.30 -7.51
CA ASN A 168 -12.59 8.54 -7.77
C ASN A 168 -11.22 8.28 -8.42
N LEU A 169 -10.51 7.20 -8.04
CA LEU A 169 -9.24 6.83 -8.66
C LEU A 169 -9.45 6.19 -10.03
N LYS A 170 -10.51 5.37 -10.19
CA LYS A 170 -10.85 4.73 -11.46
C LYS A 170 -11.21 5.76 -12.52
N ALA A 171 -11.97 6.79 -12.17
CA ALA A 171 -12.36 7.87 -13.08
C ALA A 171 -11.13 8.62 -13.64
N LEU A 172 -10.18 8.98 -12.77
CA LEU A 172 -8.93 9.64 -13.18
C LEU A 172 -8.09 8.77 -14.11
N LEU A 173 -8.08 7.46 -13.88
CA LEU A 173 -7.34 6.50 -14.68
C LEU A 173 -8.07 6.06 -15.96
N ALA A 174 -9.38 6.27 -16.06
CA ALA A 174 -10.18 6.01 -17.26
C ALA A 174 -10.12 7.19 -18.25
N ALA A 175 -9.86 8.40 -17.77
CA ALA A 175 -9.69 9.59 -18.59
C ALA A 175 -8.31 9.69 -19.28
N SER A 176 -7.36 8.82 -18.92
CA SER A 176 -6.09 8.71 -19.65
C SER A 176 -6.27 7.76 -20.83
N PRO A 177 -5.95 8.17 -22.08
CA PRO A 177 -5.97 7.25 -23.21
C PRO A 177 -5.04 6.06 -22.92
N GLU A 178 -5.46 4.86 -23.33
CA GLU A 178 -4.75 3.60 -23.08
C GLU A 178 -3.26 3.73 -23.42
N PRO A 179 -2.33 3.29 -22.55
CA PRO A 179 -0.94 3.21 -22.95
C PRO A 179 -0.78 2.04 -23.94
N ALA A 180 -0.48 2.40 -25.19
CA ALA A 180 -0.01 1.50 -26.22
C ALA A 180 1.23 0.73 -25.74
N SER A 181 1.11 -0.61 -25.64
CA SER A 181 2.17 -1.61 -25.89
C SER A 181 3.50 -1.51 -25.07
N PRO A 182 4.38 -2.53 -25.10
CA PRO A 182 5.41 -2.68 -24.09
C PRO A 182 6.56 -1.68 -24.27
N VAL A 183 7.03 -1.21 -23.12
CA VAL A 183 8.11 -0.24 -22.89
C VAL A 183 9.40 -0.61 -23.66
N PRO A 184 10.03 0.32 -24.40
CA PRO A 184 11.37 0.12 -24.93
C PRO A 184 12.38 0.16 -23.78
N GLN A 185 13.24 -0.86 -23.70
CA GLN A 185 14.35 -0.89 -22.75
C GLN A 185 15.33 0.22 -23.11
N ALA A 186 15.50 1.18 -22.19
CA ALA A 186 16.58 2.16 -22.31
C ALA A 186 17.90 1.44 -22.01
N SER A 187 18.62 1.09 -23.09
CA SER A 187 20.04 0.83 -23.06
C SER A 187 20.75 2.15 -22.73
N PHE A 188 21.45 2.20 -21.61
CA PHE A 188 22.48 3.21 -21.39
C PHE A 188 23.81 2.56 -21.78
N GLU A 189 24.46 3.11 -22.80
CA GLU A 189 25.86 2.89 -23.14
C GLU A 189 26.79 3.57 -22.13
#